data_AF-A0A395W8P7-F1
#
_entry.id   AF-A0A395W8P7-F1
#
_cell.length_a   1.000
_cell.length_b   1.000
_cell.length_c   1.000
_cell.angle_alpha   90.00
_cell.angle_beta   90.00
_cell.angle_gamma   90.00
#
_symmetry.space_group_name_H-M   'P 1'
#
loop_
_entity.id
_entity.type
_entity.pdbx_description
1 polymer ?
#
loop_
_entity_poly.entity_id
_entity_poly.type
_entity_poly.pdbx_seq_one_letter_code
_entity_poly.pdbx_strand_id
1 'polypeptide(L)' 'MGEVSGIEQQIELNDTQKKIIKLLLEDNQLSAIKLADRIGIASRNIESNIKKLKELGILIRHGSPKNGYWEVTLTY' A
#
# COMPACT_ATOMS: atom_id res chain seq x y z
N MET A 1 -11.15 -21.76 24.26
CA MET A 1 -11.72 -20.44 23.93
C MET A 1 -10.64 -19.72 23.13
N GLY A 2 -10.90 -19.40 21.86
CA GLY A 2 -9.86 -19.10 20.88
C GLY A 2 -9.08 -17.83 21.17
N GLU A 3 -7.81 -18.00 21.54
CA GLU A 3 -6.79 -16.97 21.43
C GLU A 3 -6.29 -17.01 19.99
N VAL A 4 -6.89 -16.19 19.12
CA VAL A 4 -6.30 -15.87 17.81
C VAL A 4 -5.14 -14.89 18.06
N SER A 5 -4.06 -15.44 18.61
CA SER A 5 -2.77 -14.78 18.74
C SER A 5 -2.25 -14.38 17.36
N GLY A 6 -1.62 -13.21 17.33
CA GLY A 6 -1.33 -12.44 16.13
C GLY A 6 -0.70 -13.27 15.01
N ILE A 7 -1.40 -13.31 13.89
CA ILE A 7 -0.75 -13.47 12.59
C ILE A 7 0.05 -12.20 12.32
N GLU A 8 1.22 -12.05 12.94
CA GLU A 8 2.30 -11.29 12.32
C GLU A 8 2.66 -12.02 11.03
N GLN A 9 1.85 -11.81 9.99
CA GLN A 9 2.21 -12.24 8.66
C GLN A 9 3.50 -11.50 8.34
N GLN A 10 4.63 -12.20 8.34
CA GLN A 10 5.88 -11.73 7.75
C GLN A 10 5.63 -11.56 6.25
N ILE A 11 4.97 -10.47 5.89
CA ILE A 11 4.74 -10.14 4.49
C ILE A 11 6.05 -9.57 3.99
N GLU A 12 6.83 -10.42 3.32
CA GLU A 12 8.04 -9.98 2.63
C GLU A 12 7.68 -9.09 1.45
N LEU A 13 7.78 -7.78 1.70
CA LEU A 13 7.56 -6.76 0.68
C LEU A 13 8.79 -6.60 -0.20
N ASN A 14 8.56 -6.61 -1.51
CA ASN A 14 9.59 -6.28 -2.50
C ASN A 14 9.97 -4.80 -2.40
N ASP A 15 11.14 -4.45 -2.93
CA ASP A 15 11.66 -3.07 -2.92
C ASP A 15 10.66 -2.04 -3.45
N THR A 16 9.96 -2.38 -4.53
CA THR A 16 8.90 -1.54 -5.10
C THR A 16 7.74 -1.33 -4.13
N GLN A 17 7.29 -2.37 -3.45
CA GLN A 17 6.18 -2.28 -2.50
C GLN A 17 6.57 -1.43 -1.28
N LYS A 18 7.79 -1.62 -0.77
CA LYS A 18 8.37 -0.79 0.29
C LYS A 18 8.42 0.69 -0.12
N LYS A 19 8.84 0.98 -1.36
CA LYS A 19 8.84 2.35 -1.91
C LYS A 19 7.44 2.94 -2.02
N ILE A 20 6.46 2.16 -2.48
CA ILE A 20 5.05 2.58 -2.52
C ILE A 20 4.56 2.97 -1.12
N ILE A 21 4.78 2.10 -0.14
CA ILE A 21 4.38 2.36 1.25
C ILE A 21 5.05 3.61 1.79
N LYS A 22 6.36 3.75 1.60
CA LYS A 22 7.12 4.93 2.03
C LYS A 22 6.54 6.22 1.43
N LEU A 23 6.25 6.23 0.14
CA LEU A 23 5.64 7.38 -0.52
C LEU A 23 4.22 7.67 -0.02
N LEU A 24 3.44 6.64 0.32
CA LEU A 24 2.09 6.80 0.87
C LEU A 24 2.09 7.22 2.35
N LEU A 25 3.15 6.89 3.09
CA LEU A 25 3.39 7.42 4.45
C LEU A 25 3.75 8.91 4.39
N GLU A 26 4.48 9.34 3.36
CA GLU A 26 4.79 10.76 3.13
C GLU A 26 3.59 11.53 2.59
N ASP A 27 2.88 10.98 1.60
CA ASP A 27 1.68 11.56 0.99
C ASP A 27 0.67 10.46 0.65
N ASN A 28 -0.31 10.29 1.53
CA ASN A 28 -1.34 9.27 1.39
C ASN A 28 -2.38 9.58 0.29
N GLN A 29 -2.32 10.73 -0.36
CA GLN A 29 -3.22 11.11 -1.46
C GLN A 29 -2.62 10.81 -2.83
N LEU A 30 -1.40 10.25 -2.89
CA LEU A 30 -0.78 9.89 -4.15
C LEU A 30 -1.59 8.83 -4.90
N SER A 31 -1.85 9.16 -6.17
CA SER A 31 -2.43 8.21 -7.12
C SER A 31 -1.36 7.27 -7.67
N ALA A 32 -1.76 6.12 -8.19
CA ALA A 32 -0.86 5.14 -8.80
C ALA A 32 0.07 5.76 -9.87
N ILE A 33 -0.43 6.73 -10.63
CA ILE A 33 0.35 7.47 -11.65
C ILE A 33 1.48 8.30 -11.01
N LYS A 34 1.20 9.03 -9.91
CA LYS A 34 2.23 9.82 -9.22
C LYS A 34 3.27 8.93 -8.55
N LEU A 35 2.83 7.81 -7.98
CA LEU A 35 3.74 6.80 -7.41
C LEU A 35 4.66 6.21 -8.49
N ALA A 36 4.11 5.94 -9.68
CA ALA A 36 4.84 5.42 -10.83
C ALA A 36 5.93 6.40 -11.29
N ASP A 37 5.57 7.68 -11.41
CA ASP A 37 6.48 8.77 -11.76
C ASP A 37 7.62 8.92 -10.73
N ARG A 38 7.29 8.90 -9.44
CA ARG A 38 8.25 9.02 -8.33
C ARG A 38 9.21 7.83 -8.23
N ILE A 39 8.70 6.62 -8.47
CA ILE A 39 9.50 5.38 -8.38
C ILE A 39 10.27 5.13 -9.70
N GLY A 40 9.80 5.68 -10.82
CA GLY A 40 10.38 5.46 -12.15
C GLY A 40 9.99 4.11 -12.76
N ILE A 41 8.79 3.61 -12.48
CA ILE A 41 8.28 2.35 -13.06
C ILE A 41 6.92 2.55 -13.73
N ALA A 42 6.49 1.56 -14.52
CA ALA A 42 5.19 1.62 -15.18
C ALA A 42 4.03 1.72 -14.16
N SER A 43 3.05 2.59 -14.43
CA SER A 43 1.82 2.74 -13.63
C SER A 43 1.09 1.41 -13.45
N ARG A 44 1.06 0.58 -14.49
CA ARG A 44 0.48 -0.77 -14.44
C ARG A 44 1.16 -1.66 -13.38
N ASN A 45 2.47 -1.53 -13.18
CA ASN A 45 3.17 -2.26 -12.12
C ASN A 45 2.75 -1.72 -10.75
N ILE A 46 2.64 -0.41 -10.58
CA ILE A 46 2.16 0.19 -9.32
C ILE A 46 0.75 -0.28 -9.00
N GLU A 47 -0.17 -0.23 -9.97
CA GLU A 47 -1.56 -0.69 -9.79
C GLU A 47 -1.61 -2.16 -9.36
N SER A 48 -0.81 -3.03 -10.01
CA SER A 48 -0.71 -4.44 -9.62
C SER A 48 -0.18 -4.62 -8.20
N ASN A 49 0.82 -3.84 -7.80
CA ASN A 49 1.38 -3.87 -6.45
C ASN A 49 0.39 -3.32 -5.40
N ILE A 50 -0.29 -2.21 -5.68
CA ILE A 50 -1.33 -1.65 -4.80
C ILE A 50 -2.47 -2.65 -4.62
N LYS A 51 -2.89 -3.33 -5.69
CA LYS A 51 -3.91 -4.39 -5.61
C LYS A 51 -3.47 -5.50 -4.65
N LYS A 52 -2.24 -6.01 -4.82
CA LYS A 52 -1.67 -7.02 -3.90
C LYS A 52 -1.61 -6.53 -2.46
N LEU A 53 -1.13 -5.31 -2.23
CA LEU A 53 -1.03 -4.72 -0.89
C LEU A 53 -2.41 -4.54 -0.24
N LYS A 54 -3.44 -4.24 -1.03
CA LYS A 54 -4.83 -4.19 -0.58
C LYS A 54 -5.38 -5.58 -0.24
N GLU A 55 -5.10 -6.58 -1.07
CA GLU A 55 -5.50 -7.99 -0.82
C GLU A 55 -4.81 -8.56 0.43
N LEU A 56 -3.58 -8.11 0.70
CA LEU A 56 -2.81 -8.43 1.90
C LEU A 56 -3.27 -7.67 3.16
N GLY A 57 -4.22 -6.73 3.04
CA GLY A 57 -4.68 -5.91 4.17
C GLY A 57 -3.67 -4.85 4.63
N ILE A 58 -2.61 -4.60 3.85
CA ILE A 58 -1.59 -3.58 4.17
C ILE A 58 -2.06 -2.18 3.77
N LEU A 59 -2.76 -2.08 2.64
CA LEU A 59 -3.24 -0.82 2.09
C LEU A 59 -4.77 -0.76 2.08
N ILE A 60 -5.33 0.22 2.77
CA ILE A 60 -6.78 0.45 2.80
C ILE A 60 -7.05 1.81 2.17
N ARG A 61 -8.04 1.89 1.28
CA ARG A 61 -8.45 3.17 0.71
C ARG A 61 -9.62 3.74 1.51
N HIS A 62 -9.39 4.86 2.17
CA HIS A 62 -10.43 5.58 2.91
C HIS A 62 -10.95 6.74 2.07
N GLY A 63 -12.26 6.97 2.12
CA GLY A 63 -12.91 8.13 1.50
C GLY A 63 -13.39 7.94 0.05
N SER A 64 -14.02 9.00 -0.47
CA SER A 64 -14.65 9.02 -1.79
C SER A 64 -13.62 8.93 -2.93
N PRO A 65 -13.98 8.44 -4.13
CA PRO A 65 -13.08 8.35 -5.28
C PRO A 65 -12.29 9.63 -5.58
N LYS A 66 -12.85 10.81 -5.29
CA LYS A 66 -12.22 12.12 -5.52
C LYS A 66 -11.39 12.67 -4.36
N ASN A 67 -11.62 12.19 -3.14
CA ASN A 67 -11.06 12.81 -1.92
C ASN A 67 -10.58 11.77 -0.91
N GLY A 68 -10.28 10.58 -1.41
CA GLY A 68 -9.84 9.46 -0.60
C GLY A 68 -8.33 9.42 -0.46
N TYR A 69 -7.87 8.93 0.67
CA TYR A 69 -6.47 8.70 0.98
C TYR A 69 -6.21 7.21 1.20
N TRP A 70 -4.94 6.84 1.10
CA TRP A 70 -4.43 5.50 1.38
C TRP A 70 -3.96 5.41 2.82
N GLU A 71 -4.57 4.55 3.59
CA GLU A 71 -4.11 4.20 4.93
C GLU A 71 -3.19 2.98 4.85
N VAL A 72 -2.00 3.10 5.44
CA VAL A 72 -1.06 2.00 5.59
C VAL A 72 -1.29 1.40 6.97
N THR A 73 -1.85 0.19 7.01
CA THR A 73 -2.12 -0.53 8.26
C THR A 73 -0.86 -1.17 8.86
N LEU A 74 0.12 -1.53 8.03
CA LEU A 74 1.36 -2.14 8.49
C LEU A 74 2.36 -1.04 8.88
N THR A 75 2.51 -0.80 10.18
CA THR A 75 3.61 -0.02 10.76
C THR A 75 4.60 -1.00 11.40
N TYR A 76 5.85 -0.94 10.96
CA TYR A 76 6.98 -1.74 11.47
C TYR A 76 7.56 -1.13 12.75
#